data_AF-Q2UHJ4-F1
#
_entry.id   AF-Q2UHJ4-F1
#
_cell.length_a   1.000
_cell.length_b   1.000
_cell.length_c   1.000
_cell.angle_alpha   90.00
_cell.angle_beta   90.00
_cell.angle_gamma   90.00
#
_symmetry.space_group_name_H-M   'P 1'
#
loop_
_entity.id
_entity.type
_entity.pdbx_description
1 polymer ?
#
loop_
_entity_poly.entity_id
_entity_poly.type
_entity_poly.pdbx_seq_one_letter_code
_entity_poly.pdbx_strand_id
1 'polypeptide(L)'
;MTYTRHSIQQLQEWYDAGNREPLDKFVRAFKYIQSLPADHDDSFHKLGGYHGEPFHYEKAPPNRSSKWWGGYCFHGCVLFPTWHRAYMLRFEQALRTAPGCEDVTLPFWDECAGLVGRPSVGLRPHHLIPRVLTMRTYELDGQTIPNPLFSFKLKQKIEDLTVGKEQHYSKPEGYETVRYPLSGMVGTQEDEENTKIHNARFSDAESERLLNVNVTNWLITGPRHIPTRQGAKPPSDTTSILARYLKCLDTDTYTIFSNTTSQTKLMEKLCRERNEGHWLMSLESPHNGIHLAIGGFFQQGEDGTNADEIDDANGDMGDNETAGFDPIFFLHHCFIDYMFWQWQLRHGATETLTIDEGDPGAKVPEGGILDLPEGEQLTMDTPLPPFVKPGEKNYYTSKDMVNIESLGYTYGSGSLDKHHAPILHAPHVPVKQMVKISSIFRSKHKGSFVIRTYATGPGCPEPIEIGREPILNRWNVSQCANCQNHLEAVSMIPLDAEMLALLLGDDWEKENRTVDEIKYQVEIHARSEKTPSNEKRKRGKFFFSPTPLVGRLVPGGGLPAILKPPVFNVPKDMPTVEHLLRNKSFRVERTA
;
A
#
# COMPACT_ATOMS: atom_id res chain seq x y z
N MET A 1 -25.17 10.62 -18.87
CA MET A 1 -25.65 9.36 -18.26
C MET A 1 -24.58 8.95 -17.28
N THR A 2 -24.95 8.67 -16.02
CA THR A 2 -23.99 8.32 -14.98
C THR A 2 -24.04 6.81 -14.80
N TYR A 3 -22.91 6.13 -14.98
CA TYR A 3 -22.80 4.67 -14.82
C TYR A 3 -22.46 4.30 -13.37
N THR A 4 -22.96 3.17 -12.89
CA THR A 4 -22.73 2.73 -11.51
C THR A 4 -21.68 1.61 -11.47
N ARG A 5 -20.51 1.88 -10.87
CA ARG A 5 -19.53 0.85 -10.55
C ARG A 5 -20.03 0.05 -9.35
N HIS A 6 -20.37 -1.22 -9.56
CA HIS A 6 -20.76 -2.15 -8.50
C HIS A 6 -19.56 -3.00 -8.03
N SER A 7 -19.69 -3.68 -6.88
CA SER A 7 -18.66 -4.63 -6.46
C SER A 7 -18.67 -5.88 -7.34
N ILE A 8 -17.51 -6.47 -7.61
CA ILE A 8 -17.40 -7.73 -8.36
C ILE A 8 -18.03 -8.90 -7.60
N GLN A 9 -18.10 -8.81 -6.26
CA GLN A 9 -18.97 -9.65 -5.42
C GLN A 9 -20.42 -9.57 -5.88
N GLN A 10 -20.99 -8.36 -5.99
CA GLN A 10 -22.39 -8.17 -6.37
C GLN A 10 -22.68 -8.69 -7.79
N LEU A 11 -21.76 -8.49 -8.74
CA LEU A 11 -21.85 -9.05 -10.10
C LEU A 11 -21.87 -10.60 -10.07
N GLN A 12 -21.07 -11.21 -9.21
CA GLN A 12 -21.02 -12.67 -9.05
C GLN A 12 -22.25 -13.23 -8.32
N GLU A 13 -22.81 -12.51 -7.35
CA GLU A 13 -24.10 -12.85 -6.72
C GLU A 13 -25.25 -12.82 -7.74
N TRP A 14 -25.29 -11.80 -8.62
CA TRP A 14 -26.27 -11.74 -9.70
C TRP A 14 -26.09 -12.88 -10.69
N TYR A 15 -24.85 -13.21 -11.07
CA TYR A 15 -24.53 -14.35 -11.93
C TYR A 15 -24.99 -15.68 -11.32
N ASP A 16 -24.67 -15.95 -10.05
CA ASP A 16 -25.06 -17.17 -9.33
C ASP A 16 -26.59 -17.24 -9.11
N ALA A 17 -27.28 -16.08 -9.07
CA ALA A 17 -28.74 -15.98 -9.08
C ALA A 17 -29.37 -16.04 -10.49
N GLY A 18 -28.56 -16.20 -11.55
CA GLY A 18 -29.01 -16.36 -12.95
C GLY A 18 -29.06 -15.07 -13.78
N ASN A 19 -28.88 -13.89 -13.19
CA ASN A 19 -28.67 -12.64 -13.94
C ASN A 19 -27.19 -12.46 -14.31
N ARG A 20 -26.77 -13.15 -15.37
CA ARG A 20 -25.36 -13.21 -15.75
C ARG A 20 -24.83 -12.02 -16.54
N GLU A 21 -25.71 -11.24 -17.19
CA GLU A 21 -25.31 -10.20 -18.17
C GLU A 21 -24.22 -9.26 -17.64
N PRO A 22 -24.28 -8.71 -16.41
CA PRO A 22 -23.28 -7.75 -15.94
C PRO A 22 -21.86 -8.34 -15.84
N LEU A 23 -21.75 -9.61 -15.42
CA LEU A 23 -20.46 -10.30 -15.28
C LEU A 23 -19.97 -10.84 -16.63
N ASP A 24 -20.87 -11.43 -17.43
CA ASP A 24 -20.55 -11.90 -18.79
C ASP A 24 -20.07 -10.73 -19.68
N LYS A 25 -20.67 -9.54 -19.56
CA LYS A 25 -20.26 -8.31 -20.24
C LYS A 25 -18.89 -7.81 -19.79
N PHE A 26 -18.62 -7.79 -18.47
CA PHE A 26 -17.31 -7.42 -17.94
C PHE A 26 -16.20 -8.38 -18.39
N VAL A 27 -16.43 -9.70 -18.29
CA VAL A 27 -15.48 -10.74 -18.74
C VAL A 27 -15.25 -10.66 -20.25
N ARG A 28 -16.29 -10.39 -21.05
CA ARG A 28 -16.17 -10.16 -22.51
C ARG A 28 -15.28 -8.95 -22.81
N ALA A 29 -15.51 -7.83 -22.13
CA ALA A 29 -14.71 -6.60 -22.31
C ALA A 29 -13.24 -6.80 -21.92
N PHE A 30 -12.98 -7.46 -20.78
CA PHE A 30 -11.62 -7.74 -20.32
C PHE A 30 -10.87 -8.70 -21.27
N LYS A 31 -11.55 -9.75 -21.74
CA LYS A 31 -11.04 -10.67 -22.77
C LYS A 31 -10.70 -9.94 -24.08
N TYR A 32 -11.53 -8.97 -24.48
CA TYR A 32 -11.29 -8.17 -25.68
C TYR A 32 -10.00 -7.34 -25.55
N ILE A 33 -9.83 -6.54 -24.50
CA ILE A 33 -8.62 -5.72 -24.33
C ILE A 33 -7.34 -6.55 -24.13
N GLN A 34 -7.45 -7.75 -23.54
CA GLN A 34 -6.36 -8.74 -23.50
C GLN A 34 -6.10 -9.44 -24.85
N SER A 35 -7.00 -9.35 -25.83
CA SER A 35 -6.79 -9.94 -27.16
C SER A 35 -6.00 -9.03 -28.10
N LEU A 36 -6.05 -7.70 -27.88
CA LEU A 36 -5.46 -6.68 -28.74
C LEU A 36 -3.91 -6.76 -28.84
N PRO A 37 -3.31 -6.21 -29.92
CA PRO A 37 -1.85 -6.08 -30.07
C PRO A 37 -1.19 -5.28 -28.94
N ALA A 38 0.07 -5.58 -28.63
CA ALA A 38 0.83 -5.00 -27.51
C ALA A 38 0.97 -3.47 -27.57
N ASP A 39 0.95 -2.90 -28.78
CA ASP A 39 1.14 -1.49 -29.11
C ASP A 39 -0.18 -0.71 -29.25
N HIS A 40 -1.33 -1.39 -29.29
CA HIS A 40 -2.65 -0.78 -29.42
C HIS A 40 -3.04 -0.01 -28.14
N ASP A 41 -3.59 1.20 -28.29
CA ASP A 41 -3.86 2.14 -27.19
C ASP A 41 -4.78 1.58 -26.10
N ASP A 42 -5.79 0.80 -26.46
CA ASP A 42 -6.72 0.12 -25.55
C ASP A 42 -6.29 -1.30 -25.14
N SER A 43 -5.08 -1.75 -25.51
CA SER A 43 -4.63 -3.09 -25.12
C SER A 43 -4.31 -3.17 -23.63
N PHE A 44 -4.68 -4.29 -23.01
CA PHE A 44 -4.37 -4.54 -21.59
C PHE A 44 -2.85 -4.48 -21.32
N HIS A 45 -2.01 -4.87 -22.30
CA HIS A 45 -0.55 -4.79 -22.18
C HIS A 45 -0.08 -3.33 -22.09
N LYS A 46 -0.54 -2.46 -22.99
CA LYS A 46 -0.13 -1.04 -23.00
C LYS A 46 -0.71 -0.27 -21.82
N LEU A 47 -1.95 -0.58 -21.43
CA LEU A 47 -2.60 0.01 -20.26
C LEU A 47 -1.85 -0.36 -18.98
N GLY A 48 -1.61 -1.66 -18.74
CA GLY A 48 -0.87 -2.14 -17.56
C GLY A 48 0.52 -1.53 -17.43
N GLY A 49 1.20 -1.35 -18.57
CA GLY A 49 2.51 -0.71 -18.65
C GLY A 49 2.54 0.79 -18.36
N TYR A 50 1.40 1.48 -18.23
CA TYR A 50 1.38 2.86 -17.74
C TYR A 50 1.79 2.97 -16.26
N HIS A 51 1.65 1.91 -15.48
CA HIS A 51 2.00 1.92 -14.06
C HIS A 51 3.51 2.05 -13.84
N GLY A 52 4.27 1.06 -14.32
CA GLY A 52 5.70 0.92 -14.09
C GLY A 52 6.46 0.59 -15.37
N GLU A 53 6.77 -0.69 -15.58
CA GLU A 53 7.48 -1.16 -16.76
C GLU A 53 6.53 -1.41 -17.95
N PRO A 54 6.98 -1.27 -19.22
CA PRO A 54 8.31 -0.88 -19.66
C PRO A 54 8.59 0.61 -19.44
N PHE A 55 9.68 0.92 -18.73
CA PHE A 55 10.02 2.30 -18.38
C PHE A 55 10.43 3.13 -19.61
N HIS A 56 10.01 4.39 -19.64
CA HIS A 56 10.29 5.36 -20.69
C HIS A 56 11.71 5.93 -20.63
N TYR A 57 12.71 5.05 -20.77
CA TYR A 57 14.13 5.40 -20.67
C TYR A 57 14.61 6.43 -21.71
N GLU A 58 13.89 6.62 -22.82
CA GLU A 58 14.13 7.66 -23.82
C GLU A 58 13.81 9.08 -23.32
N LYS A 59 12.98 9.20 -22.29
CA LYS A 59 12.65 10.46 -21.58
C LYS A 59 13.52 10.69 -20.33
N ALA A 60 14.49 9.81 -20.05
CA ALA A 60 15.26 9.90 -18.81
C ALA A 60 16.10 11.19 -18.72
N PRO A 61 16.19 11.83 -17.54
CA PRO A 61 17.00 13.03 -17.36
C PRO A 61 18.51 12.70 -17.56
N PRO A 62 19.33 13.63 -18.09
CA PRO A 62 20.73 13.34 -18.43
C PRO A 62 21.59 12.82 -17.27
N ASN A 63 21.30 13.24 -16.05
CA ASN A 63 21.93 12.78 -14.80
C ASN A 63 21.01 11.82 -14.03
N ARG A 64 20.38 10.86 -14.73
CA ARG A 64 19.45 9.87 -14.16
C ARG A 64 20.03 9.19 -12.92
N SER A 65 19.58 9.62 -11.75
CA SER A 65 19.84 8.88 -10.51
C SER A 65 19.21 7.49 -10.62
N SER A 66 19.71 6.52 -9.87
CA SER A 66 19.06 5.21 -9.84
C SER A 66 17.66 5.27 -9.24
N LYS A 67 17.32 6.31 -8.45
CA LYS A 67 16.04 6.52 -7.77
C LYS A 67 14.92 7.01 -8.69
N TRP A 68 15.26 7.53 -9.88
CA TRP A 68 14.29 8.00 -10.87
C TRP A 68 13.25 6.92 -11.22
N TRP A 69 11.98 7.30 -11.24
CA TRP A 69 10.87 6.44 -11.67
C TRP A 69 10.55 6.70 -13.14
N GLY A 70 10.69 5.67 -13.98
CA GLY A 70 10.46 5.77 -15.43
C GLY A 70 9.06 5.39 -15.90
N GLY A 71 8.13 5.10 -14.98
CA GLY A 71 6.71 4.88 -15.25
C GLY A 71 5.90 6.14 -14.90
N TYR A 72 4.59 6.11 -15.14
CA TYR A 72 3.74 7.29 -14.88
C TYR A 72 3.12 7.29 -13.47
N CYS A 73 3.10 6.18 -12.72
CA CYS A 73 2.36 6.14 -11.46
C CYS A 73 2.97 7.04 -10.36
N PHE A 74 2.09 7.74 -9.64
CA PHE A 74 2.46 8.59 -8.51
C PHE A 74 2.27 7.84 -7.19
N HIS A 75 3.36 7.72 -6.43
CA HIS A 75 3.41 7.09 -5.10
C HIS A 75 4.17 8.00 -4.12
N GLY A 76 3.88 7.87 -2.82
CA GLY A 76 4.49 8.64 -1.74
C GLY A 76 4.23 10.15 -1.82
N CYS A 77 3.21 10.59 -2.56
CA CYS A 77 2.92 12.00 -2.82
C CYS A 77 1.44 12.28 -3.11
N VAL A 78 1.03 13.54 -3.03
CA VAL A 78 -0.38 14.01 -3.05
C VAL A 78 -1.18 13.71 -4.33
N LEU A 79 -0.54 13.22 -5.39
CA LEU A 79 -1.20 12.85 -6.63
C LEU A 79 -1.62 11.37 -6.70
N PHE A 80 -1.23 10.54 -5.71
CA PHE A 80 -1.56 9.11 -5.66
C PHE A 80 -3.07 8.82 -5.91
N PRO A 81 -4.04 9.42 -5.18
CA PRO A 81 -5.46 9.11 -5.38
C PRO A 81 -5.98 9.58 -6.76
N THR A 82 -5.62 10.79 -7.19
CA THR A 82 -6.13 11.37 -8.43
C THR A 82 -5.52 10.78 -9.68
N TRP A 83 -4.25 10.36 -9.65
CA TRP A 83 -3.62 9.66 -10.77
C TRP A 83 -4.24 8.27 -10.96
N HIS A 84 -4.41 7.49 -9.89
CA HIS A 84 -5.04 6.18 -9.98
C HIS A 84 -6.53 6.26 -10.37
N ARG A 85 -7.27 7.30 -9.94
CA ARG A 85 -8.62 7.62 -10.46
C ARG A 85 -8.63 7.83 -11.98
N ALA A 86 -7.72 8.67 -12.50
CA ALA A 86 -7.59 8.90 -13.94
C ALA A 86 -7.22 7.62 -14.71
N TYR A 87 -6.38 6.76 -14.12
CA TYR A 87 -6.00 5.46 -14.67
C TYR A 87 -7.20 4.50 -14.74
N MET A 88 -8.00 4.40 -13.67
CA MET A 88 -9.22 3.57 -13.67
C MET A 88 -10.25 4.06 -14.68
N LEU A 89 -10.39 5.38 -14.86
CA LEU A 89 -11.23 5.96 -15.91
C LEU A 89 -10.72 5.60 -17.32
N ARG A 90 -9.41 5.72 -17.59
CA ARG A 90 -8.79 5.35 -18.87
C ARG A 90 -8.96 3.85 -19.17
N PHE A 91 -8.86 3.00 -18.16
CA PHE A 91 -9.06 1.55 -18.29
C PHE A 91 -10.52 1.19 -18.56
N GLU A 92 -11.47 1.82 -17.86
CA GLU A 92 -12.90 1.63 -18.11
C GLU A 92 -13.31 2.10 -19.52
N GLN A 93 -12.70 3.18 -20.03
CA GLN A 93 -12.86 3.61 -21.42
C GLN A 93 -12.38 2.55 -22.42
N ALA A 94 -11.25 1.88 -22.14
CA ALA A 94 -10.75 0.78 -22.98
C ALA A 94 -11.70 -0.42 -22.98
N LEU A 95 -12.25 -0.81 -21.81
CA LEU A 95 -13.25 -1.88 -21.71
C LEU A 95 -14.49 -1.59 -22.58
N ARG A 96 -14.95 -0.32 -22.63
CA ARG A 96 -16.08 0.13 -23.46
C ARG A 96 -15.80 0.12 -24.97
N THR A 97 -14.57 -0.13 -25.43
CA THR A 97 -14.28 -0.35 -26.86
C THR A 97 -14.63 -1.76 -27.35
N ALA A 98 -14.90 -2.70 -26.43
CA ALA A 98 -15.29 -4.05 -26.77
C ALA A 98 -16.74 -4.08 -27.33
N PRO A 99 -16.99 -4.66 -28.53
CA PRO A 99 -18.32 -4.66 -29.14
C PRO A 99 -19.39 -5.32 -28.27
N GLY A 100 -20.50 -4.61 -28.03
CA GLY A 100 -21.58 -5.03 -27.15
C GLY A 100 -21.31 -4.84 -25.65
N CYS A 101 -20.26 -4.08 -25.30
CA CYS A 101 -19.90 -3.70 -23.93
C CYS A 101 -19.78 -2.18 -23.74
N GLU A 102 -20.39 -1.38 -24.62
CA GLU A 102 -20.23 0.08 -24.66
C GLU A 102 -20.74 0.79 -23.39
N ASP A 103 -21.61 0.12 -22.62
CA ASP A 103 -22.17 0.56 -21.33
C ASP A 103 -21.46 -0.06 -20.10
N VAL A 104 -20.43 -0.90 -20.29
CA VAL A 104 -19.77 -1.62 -19.19
C VAL A 104 -19.11 -0.68 -18.17
N THR A 105 -19.03 -1.11 -16.92
CA THR A 105 -18.31 -0.43 -15.84
C THR A 105 -17.18 -1.29 -15.31
N LEU A 106 -16.13 -0.67 -14.79
CA LEU A 106 -15.09 -1.36 -14.03
C LEU A 106 -15.61 -1.65 -12.61
N PRO A 107 -15.89 -2.90 -12.23
CA PRO A 107 -16.32 -3.21 -10.87
C PRO A 107 -15.13 -3.10 -9.90
N PHE A 108 -15.42 -2.78 -8.65
CA PHE A 108 -14.43 -2.80 -7.57
C PHE A 108 -14.39 -4.15 -6.87
N TRP A 109 -13.23 -4.59 -6.40
CA TRP A 109 -13.16 -5.70 -5.45
C TRP A 109 -13.34 -5.15 -4.04
N ASP A 110 -14.49 -5.43 -3.42
CA ASP A 110 -14.75 -4.97 -2.06
C ASP A 110 -13.96 -5.81 -1.05
N GLU A 111 -12.75 -5.39 -0.74
CA GLU A 111 -11.81 -6.13 0.14
C GLU A 111 -12.31 -6.26 1.59
N CYS A 112 -13.25 -5.41 2.00
CA CYS A 112 -13.84 -5.43 3.34
C CYS A 112 -15.24 -6.09 3.37
N ALA A 113 -15.73 -6.60 2.24
CA ALA A 113 -16.98 -7.35 2.17
C ALA A 113 -16.97 -8.57 3.10
N GLY A 114 -18.07 -8.78 3.83
CA GLY A 114 -18.22 -9.91 4.77
C GLY A 114 -17.42 -9.79 6.08
N LEU A 115 -16.55 -8.78 6.23
CA LEU A 115 -15.90 -8.42 7.49
C LEU A 115 -16.79 -7.52 8.37
N VAL A 116 -17.61 -6.67 7.74
CA VAL A 116 -18.60 -5.82 8.41
C VAL A 116 -19.63 -6.68 9.16
N GLY A 117 -19.95 -6.27 10.39
CA GLY A 117 -21.08 -6.82 11.15
C GLY A 117 -20.87 -8.17 11.84
N ARG A 118 -19.69 -8.79 11.76
CA ARG A 118 -19.39 -10.03 12.53
C ARG A 118 -18.86 -9.71 13.94
N PRO A 119 -19.38 -10.35 15.01
CA PRO A 119 -18.69 -10.37 16.29
C PRO A 119 -17.42 -11.23 16.17
N SER A 120 -16.38 -10.91 16.95
CA SER A 120 -15.01 -11.47 16.85
C SER A 120 -14.87 -12.98 17.16
N VAL A 121 -15.97 -13.71 17.32
CA VAL A 121 -16.02 -15.09 17.83
C VAL A 121 -16.97 -15.95 16.97
N GLY A 122 -16.73 -16.01 15.66
CA GLY A 122 -17.52 -16.83 14.75
C GLY A 122 -16.99 -16.89 13.32
N LEU A 123 -16.32 -18.01 12.97
CA LEU A 123 -15.88 -18.41 11.62
C LEU A 123 -15.21 -17.29 10.78
N ARG A 124 -13.87 -17.26 10.78
CA ARG A 124 -13.09 -16.44 9.84
C ARG A 124 -13.52 -16.77 8.40
N PRO A 125 -13.87 -15.78 7.55
CA PRO A 125 -14.16 -16.05 6.15
C PRO A 125 -12.85 -16.43 5.43
N HIS A 126 -12.64 -17.72 5.16
CA HIS A 126 -11.43 -18.21 4.49
C HIS A 126 -11.37 -17.88 2.98
N HIS A 127 -12.32 -17.10 2.45
CA HIS A 127 -12.37 -16.64 1.06
C HIS A 127 -12.87 -15.19 1.03
N LEU A 128 -11.96 -14.23 0.89
CA LEU A 128 -12.26 -12.80 0.72
C LEU A 128 -11.96 -12.30 -0.70
N ILE A 129 -11.22 -13.08 -1.48
CA ILE A 129 -11.06 -12.84 -2.92
C ILE A 129 -12.25 -13.51 -3.62
N PRO A 130 -13.04 -12.78 -4.42
CA PRO A 130 -14.15 -13.33 -5.18
C PRO A 130 -13.68 -14.46 -6.11
N ARG A 131 -14.39 -15.60 -6.06
CA ARG A 131 -14.13 -16.80 -6.88
C ARG A 131 -13.85 -16.49 -8.37
N VAL A 132 -14.53 -15.51 -8.98
CA VAL A 132 -14.29 -15.07 -10.37
C VAL A 132 -12.89 -14.48 -10.62
N LEU A 133 -12.10 -14.17 -9.59
CA LEU A 133 -10.71 -13.71 -9.70
C LEU A 133 -9.69 -14.84 -9.45
N THR A 134 -10.13 -16.00 -8.93
CA THR A 134 -9.27 -17.16 -8.62
C THR A 134 -9.57 -18.41 -9.46
N MET A 135 -10.75 -18.52 -10.07
CA MET A 135 -11.09 -19.60 -11.00
C MET A 135 -10.33 -19.47 -12.33
N ARG A 136 -9.60 -20.52 -12.74
CA ARG A 136 -8.78 -20.52 -13.99
C ARG A 136 -9.61 -20.41 -15.29
N THR A 137 -10.84 -20.89 -15.28
CA THR A 137 -11.75 -20.88 -16.43
C THR A 137 -13.05 -20.19 -16.10
N TYR A 138 -13.70 -19.65 -17.12
CA TYR A 138 -15.01 -19.00 -17.05
C TYR A 138 -15.87 -19.57 -18.19
N GLU A 139 -17.20 -19.60 -18.05
CA GLU A 139 -18.11 -20.05 -19.10
C GLU A 139 -18.83 -18.84 -19.69
N LEU A 140 -18.61 -18.55 -20.97
CA LEU A 140 -19.15 -17.39 -21.69
C LEU A 140 -19.76 -17.86 -23.02
N ASP A 141 -20.99 -17.42 -23.32
CA ASP A 141 -21.72 -17.78 -24.54
C ASP A 141 -21.88 -19.30 -24.78
N GLY A 142 -21.95 -20.10 -23.72
CA GLY A 142 -22.00 -21.56 -23.78
C GLY A 142 -20.63 -22.22 -23.98
N GLN A 143 -19.53 -21.48 -23.81
CA GLN A 143 -18.16 -21.96 -24.03
C GLN A 143 -17.26 -21.74 -22.81
N THR A 144 -16.62 -22.81 -22.35
CA THR A 144 -15.56 -22.71 -21.33
C THR A 144 -14.30 -22.08 -21.96
N ILE A 145 -13.91 -20.93 -21.44
CA ILE A 145 -12.73 -20.16 -21.83
C ILE A 145 -11.72 -20.06 -20.67
N PRO A 146 -10.43 -19.78 -20.91
CA PRO A 146 -9.55 -19.25 -19.89
C PRO A 146 -10.12 -17.94 -19.32
N ASN A 147 -10.07 -17.77 -18.00
CA ASN A 147 -10.61 -16.59 -17.35
C ASN A 147 -9.65 -15.39 -17.48
N PRO A 148 -10.04 -14.28 -18.14
CA PRO A 148 -9.18 -13.10 -18.30
C PRO A 148 -8.88 -12.37 -16.98
N LEU A 149 -9.66 -12.63 -15.91
CA LEU A 149 -9.49 -12.02 -14.59
C LEU A 149 -8.53 -12.82 -13.67
N PHE A 150 -8.17 -14.04 -14.06
CA PHE A 150 -7.27 -14.90 -13.28
C PHE A 150 -5.80 -14.47 -13.39
N SER A 151 -5.35 -14.14 -14.60
CA SER A 151 -3.97 -13.80 -14.95
C SER A 151 -3.93 -13.10 -16.31
N PHE A 152 -2.81 -12.47 -16.66
CA PHE A 152 -2.54 -12.02 -18.02
C PHE A 152 -1.30 -12.69 -18.61
N LYS A 153 -1.29 -12.90 -19.93
CA LYS A 153 -0.10 -13.37 -20.67
C LYS A 153 0.47 -12.23 -21.51
N LEU A 154 1.73 -11.86 -21.25
CA LEU A 154 2.37 -10.74 -21.93
C LEU A 154 2.45 -10.94 -23.44
N LYS A 155 2.07 -9.89 -24.18
CA LYS A 155 2.03 -9.85 -25.66
C LYS A 155 3.36 -9.47 -26.30
N GLN A 156 4.31 -9.02 -25.48
CA GLN A 156 5.65 -8.60 -25.85
C GLN A 156 6.53 -8.78 -24.61
N LYS A 157 7.83 -8.95 -24.79
CA LYS A 157 8.80 -8.91 -23.69
C LYS A 157 8.81 -7.54 -23.01
N ILE A 158 9.09 -7.54 -21.71
CA ILE A 158 9.43 -6.37 -20.90
C ILE A 158 10.91 -6.49 -20.53
N GLU A 159 11.70 -5.46 -20.84
CA GLU A 159 13.15 -5.44 -20.54
C GLU A 159 13.46 -4.36 -19.51
N ASP A 160 13.94 -4.78 -18.33
CA ASP A 160 14.55 -3.85 -17.38
C ASP A 160 15.92 -3.43 -17.91
N LEU A 161 16.08 -2.13 -18.22
CA LEU A 161 17.33 -1.50 -18.66
C LEU A 161 18.02 -0.71 -17.50
N THR A 162 17.86 -1.17 -16.26
CA THR A 162 18.61 -0.66 -15.11
C THR A 162 20.12 -0.87 -15.26
N VAL A 163 20.88 0.12 -14.79
CA VAL A 163 22.35 0.11 -14.87
C VAL A 163 22.90 -0.76 -13.73
N GLY A 164 23.06 -2.05 -14.00
CA GLY A 164 23.59 -3.02 -13.02
C GLY A 164 23.87 -4.44 -13.53
N LYS A 165 23.36 -4.83 -14.71
CA LYS A 165 23.32 -6.22 -15.27
C LYS A 165 22.31 -7.18 -14.64
N GLU A 166 21.75 -6.86 -13.49
CA GLU A 166 20.78 -7.71 -12.78
C GLU A 166 19.35 -7.50 -13.30
N GLN A 167 19.07 -8.00 -14.51
CA GLN A 167 17.79 -7.88 -15.21
C GLN A 167 16.65 -8.77 -14.65
N HIS A 168 16.72 -9.22 -13.38
CA HIS A 168 15.87 -10.25 -12.76
C HIS A 168 14.35 -10.05 -12.93
N TYR A 169 13.91 -8.79 -13.08
CA TYR A 169 12.50 -8.45 -13.22
C TYR A 169 11.98 -8.39 -14.66
N SER A 170 12.88 -8.42 -15.66
CA SER A 170 12.49 -8.55 -17.07
C SER A 170 11.58 -9.76 -17.27
N LYS A 171 10.56 -9.62 -18.11
CA LYS A 171 9.56 -10.66 -18.37
C LYS A 171 9.59 -11.05 -19.85
N PRO A 172 9.78 -12.34 -20.20
CA PRO A 172 9.71 -12.76 -21.59
C PRO A 172 8.28 -12.63 -22.15
N GLU A 173 8.17 -12.56 -23.48
CA GLU A 173 6.88 -12.69 -24.16
C GLU A 173 6.23 -14.04 -23.79
N GLY A 174 4.91 -14.04 -23.56
CA GLY A 174 4.18 -15.22 -23.12
C GLY A 174 4.27 -15.53 -21.60
N TYR A 175 5.04 -14.77 -20.82
CA TYR A 175 4.99 -14.81 -19.35
C TYR A 175 3.54 -14.62 -18.85
N GLU A 176 3.10 -15.49 -17.94
CA GLU A 176 1.79 -15.44 -17.27
C GLU A 176 1.96 -14.83 -15.88
N THR A 177 1.23 -13.77 -15.55
CA THR A 177 1.33 -13.08 -14.25
C THR A 177 0.88 -13.97 -13.10
N VAL A 178 1.56 -13.90 -11.95
CA VAL A 178 1.27 -14.74 -10.78
C VAL A 178 1.15 -13.97 -9.47
N ARG A 179 0.45 -14.60 -8.52
CA ARG A 179 0.18 -14.13 -7.16
C ARG A 179 0.76 -15.10 -6.13
N TYR A 180 0.88 -14.70 -4.87
CA TYR A 180 1.23 -15.59 -3.75
C TYR A 180 0.39 -16.88 -3.79
N PRO A 181 0.97 -18.07 -3.56
CA PRO A 181 2.33 -18.35 -3.08
C PRO A 181 3.39 -18.43 -4.19
N LEU A 182 3.06 -18.17 -5.45
CA LEU A 182 3.93 -18.43 -6.61
C LEU A 182 5.02 -17.36 -6.80
N SER A 183 6.05 -17.74 -7.57
CA SER A 183 7.13 -16.87 -8.05
C SER A 183 6.93 -16.50 -9.52
N GLY A 184 7.12 -15.22 -9.81
CA GLY A 184 7.10 -14.60 -11.14
C GLY A 184 8.44 -13.99 -11.55
N MET A 185 9.52 -14.29 -10.82
CA MET A 185 10.87 -13.81 -11.16
C MET A 185 11.49 -14.71 -12.24
N VAL A 186 11.75 -14.15 -13.42
CA VAL A 186 12.14 -14.92 -14.62
C VAL A 186 13.11 -14.16 -15.55
N GLY A 187 13.69 -13.05 -15.10
CA GLY A 187 14.51 -12.17 -15.93
C GLY A 187 15.91 -12.71 -16.26
N THR A 188 16.40 -13.70 -15.51
CA THR A 188 17.59 -14.49 -15.85
C THR A 188 17.27 -15.99 -15.85
N GLN A 189 18.13 -16.80 -16.47
CA GLN A 189 17.99 -18.26 -16.46
C GLN A 189 17.98 -18.84 -15.03
N GLU A 190 18.80 -18.30 -14.12
CA GLU A 190 18.81 -18.74 -12.72
C GLU A 190 17.48 -18.44 -12.03
N ASP A 191 16.87 -17.28 -12.30
CA ASP A 191 15.55 -16.95 -11.77
C ASP A 191 14.49 -17.89 -12.32
N GLU A 192 14.50 -18.15 -13.64
CA GLU A 192 13.54 -19.02 -14.30
C GLU A 192 13.62 -20.47 -13.79
N GLU A 193 14.83 -21.00 -13.56
CA GLU A 193 15.06 -22.32 -12.97
C GLU A 193 14.61 -22.37 -11.49
N ASN A 194 14.96 -21.37 -10.68
CA ASN A 194 14.49 -21.26 -9.29
C ASN A 194 12.97 -21.15 -9.22
N THR A 195 12.34 -20.35 -10.08
CA THR A 195 10.90 -20.14 -10.15
C THR A 195 10.16 -21.41 -10.59
N LYS A 196 10.70 -22.18 -11.54
CA LYS A 196 10.16 -23.51 -11.89
C LYS A 196 10.17 -24.46 -10.70
N ILE A 197 11.28 -24.53 -9.96
CA ILE A 197 11.42 -25.36 -8.75
C ILE A 197 10.46 -24.89 -7.64
N HIS A 198 10.32 -23.56 -7.46
CA HIS A 198 9.42 -22.97 -6.48
C HIS A 198 7.95 -23.27 -6.77
N ASN A 199 7.50 -22.99 -7.99
CA ASN A 199 6.11 -23.11 -8.42
C ASN A 199 5.65 -24.58 -8.44
N ALA A 200 6.52 -25.52 -8.79
CA ALA A 200 6.24 -26.95 -8.78
C ALA A 200 5.88 -27.53 -7.40
N ARG A 201 6.04 -26.76 -6.31
CA ARG A 201 5.63 -27.15 -4.95
C ARG A 201 4.14 -27.01 -4.69
N PHE A 202 3.42 -26.19 -5.47
CA PHE A 202 2.05 -25.79 -5.18
C PHE A 202 1.07 -26.25 -6.26
N SER A 203 -0.04 -26.85 -5.84
CA SER A 203 -1.19 -27.09 -6.73
C SER A 203 -2.03 -25.82 -6.89
N ASP A 204 -2.92 -25.79 -7.89
CA ASP A 204 -3.85 -24.66 -8.10
C ASP A 204 -4.74 -24.41 -6.88
N ALA A 205 -5.39 -25.47 -6.36
CA ALA A 205 -6.27 -25.39 -5.20
C ALA A 205 -5.52 -25.02 -3.91
N GLU A 206 -4.25 -25.43 -3.80
CA GLU A 206 -3.40 -24.98 -2.70
C GLU A 206 -2.99 -23.52 -2.84
N SER A 207 -2.70 -23.06 -4.06
CA SER A 207 -2.35 -21.66 -4.36
C SER A 207 -3.53 -20.74 -4.05
N GLU A 208 -4.74 -21.08 -4.51
CA GLU A 208 -5.98 -20.37 -4.20
C GLU A 208 -6.27 -20.31 -2.69
N ARG A 209 -6.09 -21.42 -1.98
CA ARG A 209 -6.24 -21.52 -0.52
C ARG A 209 -5.22 -20.64 0.21
N LEU A 210 -3.95 -20.73 -0.16
CA LEU A 210 -2.86 -19.98 0.47
C LEU A 210 -3.04 -18.47 0.22
N LEU A 211 -3.38 -18.07 -1.01
CA LEU A 211 -3.67 -16.68 -1.37
C LEU A 211 -4.82 -16.10 -0.53
N ASN A 212 -5.97 -16.78 -0.51
CA ASN A 212 -7.14 -16.31 0.24
C ASN A 212 -6.87 -16.23 1.75
N VAL A 213 -6.21 -17.24 2.33
CA VAL A 213 -5.87 -17.22 3.77
C VAL A 213 -4.84 -16.12 4.07
N ASN A 214 -3.84 -15.89 3.21
CA ASN A 214 -2.85 -14.84 3.40
C ASN A 214 -3.50 -13.44 3.36
N VAL A 215 -4.29 -13.14 2.34
CA VAL A 215 -5.03 -11.88 2.20
C VAL A 215 -6.01 -11.68 3.36
N THR A 216 -6.72 -12.74 3.79
CA THR A 216 -7.58 -12.72 4.99
C THR A 216 -6.79 -12.36 6.24
N ASN A 217 -5.64 -13.00 6.46
CA ASN A 217 -4.82 -12.76 7.64
C ASN A 217 -4.22 -11.34 7.65
N TRP A 218 -3.81 -10.80 6.51
CA TRP A 218 -3.43 -9.40 6.36
C TRP A 218 -4.58 -8.43 6.65
N LEU A 219 -5.80 -8.74 6.20
CA LEU A 219 -6.99 -7.91 6.42
C LEU A 219 -7.44 -7.83 7.88
N ILE A 220 -7.28 -8.90 8.68
CA ILE A 220 -7.89 -8.99 10.02
C ILE A 220 -6.95 -9.25 11.20
N THR A 221 -5.65 -9.52 10.98
CA THR A 221 -4.75 -9.87 12.10
C THR A 221 -4.13 -8.64 12.74
N GLY A 222 -4.77 -8.12 13.78
CA GLY A 222 -4.22 -7.11 14.68
C GLY A 222 -3.12 -7.64 15.63
N PRO A 223 -2.74 -6.87 16.65
CA PRO A 223 -1.84 -7.32 17.72
C PRO A 223 -2.48 -8.41 18.58
N ARG A 224 -1.81 -9.57 18.72
CA ARG A 224 -2.35 -10.73 19.46
C ARG A 224 -2.59 -10.42 20.95
N HIS A 225 -3.83 -10.56 21.40
CA HIS A 225 -4.16 -10.58 22.82
C HIS A 225 -3.83 -11.95 23.44
N ILE A 226 -3.05 -11.97 24.53
CA ILE A 226 -2.71 -13.22 25.24
C ILE A 226 -3.84 -13.57 26.23
N PRO A 227 -4.56 -14.71 26.08
CA PRO A 227 -5.77 -15.00 26.88
C PRO A 227 -5.57 -15.26 28.38
N THR A 228 -4.35 -15.11 28.92
CA THR A 228 -4.05 -15.35 30.34
C THR A 228 -4.62 -14.27 31.27
N ARG A 229 -5.05 -13.12 30.74
CA ARG A 229 -5.64 -12.02 31.52
C ARG A 229 -7.16 -12.04 31.45
N GLN A 230 -7.79 -12.66 32.45
CA GLN A 230 -9.24 -12.67 32.58
C GLN A 230 -9.79 -11.25 32.80
N GLY A 231 -10.68 -10.79 31.90
CA GLY A 231 -11.34 -9.49 32.01
C GLY A 231 -10.53 -8.29 31.48
N ALA A 232 -9.30 -8.49 31.02
CA ALA A 232 -8.58 -7.45 30.27
C ALA A 232 -9.24 -7.20 28.91
N LYS A 233 -9.10 -5.97 28.40
CA LYS A 233 -9.44 -5.65 27.02
C LYS A 233 -8.25 -5.99 26.10
N PRO A 234 -8.48 -6.39 24.84
CA PRO A 234 -7.42 -6.40 23.85
C PRO A 234 -6.92 -4.97 23.57
N PRO A 235 -5.64 -4.80 23.21
CA PRO A 235 -5.14 -3.55 22.61
C PRO A 235 -5.91 -3.17 21.35
N SER A 236 -5.88 -1.88 20.99
CA SER A 236 -6.43 -1.42 19.71
C SER A 236 -5.70 -2.07 18.53
N ASP A 237 -6.45 -2.44 17.49
CA ASP A 237 -5.86 -2.90 16.23
C ASP A 237 -5.27 -1.71 15.46
N THR A 238 -3.96 -1.79 15.23
CA THR A 238 -3.14 -0.79 14.53
C THR A 238 -2.36 -1.40 13.35
N THR A 239 -2.52 -2.71 13.09
CA THR A 239 -1.67 -3.48 12.17
C THR A 239 -2.43 -4.25 11.09
N SER A 240 -3.74 -4.48 11.24
CA SER A 240 -4.54 -5.05 10.14
C SER A 240 -4.86 -4.02 9.05
N ILE A 241 -5.09 -4.48 7.82
CA ILE A 241 -5.46 -3.60 6.71
C ILE A 241 -6.88 -3.02 6.91
N LEU A 242 -7.82 -3.78 7.49
CA LEU A 242 -9.16 -3.27 7.82
C LEU A 242 -9.08 -2.08 8.79
N ALA A 243 -8.29 -2.19 9.86
CA ALA A 243 -8.07 -1.10 10.81
C ALA A 243 -7.50 0.16 10.13
N ARG A 244 -6.59 -0.03 9.16
CA ARG A 244 -5.99 1.06 8.37
C ARG A 244 -6.98 1.70 7.40
N TYR A 245 -7.79 0.91 6.69
CA TYR A 245 -8.86 1.43 5.81
C TYR A 245 -9.92 2.22 6.58
N LEU A 246 -10.36 1.71 7.74
CA LEU A 246 -11.30 2.46 8.58
C LEU A 246 -10.67 3.77 9.07
N LYS A 247 -9.39 3.76 9.47
CA LYS A 247 -8.72 4.95 9.98
C LYS A 247 -8.40 6.00 8.91
N CYS A 248 -8.16 5.63 7.65
CA CYS A 248 -7.91 6.63 6.61
C CYS A 248 -9.18 7.42 6.25
N LEU A 249 -10.36 6.80 6.27
CA LEU A 249 -11.64 7.50 6.07
C LEU A 249 -11.90 8.61 7.12
N ASP A 250 -11.30 8.50 8.30
CA ASP A 250 -11.40 9.46 9.42
C ASP A 250 -10.20 10.43 9.48
N THR A 251 -9.47 10.66 8.37
CA THR A 251 -8.33 11.59 8.31
C THR A 251 -8.74 12.95 7.73
N ASP A 252 -8.47 14.04 8.46
CA ASP A 252 -9.12 15.35 8.27
C ASP A 252 -8.83 16.10 6.95
N THR A 253 -7.71 15.82 6.26
CA THR A 253 -7.30 16.60 5.08
C THR A 253 -6.82 15.73 3.93
N TYR A 254 -7.07 16.19 2.70
CA TYR A 254 -6.68 15.47 1.48
C TYR A 254 -5.18 15.18 1.43
N THR A 255 -4.32 16.15 1.79
CA THR A 255 -2.86 15.94 1.84
C THR A 255 -2.47 14.74 2.72
N ILE A 256 -2.98 14.66 3.96
CA ILE A 256 -2.63 13.57 4.89
C ILE A 256 -3.32 12.25 4.49
N PHE A 257 -4.55 12.32 3.99
CA PHE A 257 -5.28 11.17 3.44
C PHE A 257 -4.59 10.57 2.22
N SER A 258 -3.99 11.38 1.36
CA SER A 258 -3.54 10.95 0.03
C SER A 258 -2.36 9.96 0.04
N ASN A 259 -1.38 10.12 0.93
CA ASN A 259 -0.10 9.39 0.81
C ASN A 259 0.67 9.19 2.12
N THR A 260 1.55 8.19 2.10
CA THR A 260 2.38 7.74 3.23
C THR A 260 3.43 8.75 3.68
N THR A 261 3.96 9.60 2.78
CA THR A 261 4.95 10.64 3.13
C THR A 261 4.31 11.70 4.02
N SER A 262 3.19 12.30 3.58
CA SER A 262 2.43 13.30 4.34
C SER A 262 1.96 12.74 5.69
N GLN A 263 1.37 11.55 5.69
CA GLN A 263 0.98 10.80 6.90
C GLN A 263 2.14 10.68 7.90
N THR A 264 3.29 10.16 7.46
CA THR A 264 4.45 9.93 8.32
C THR A 264 5.02 11.23 8.86
N LYS A 265 5.21 12.23 7.99
CA LYS A 265 5.86 13.50 8.35
C LYS A 265 5.01 14.32 9.32
N LEU A 266 3.68 14.27 9.23
CA LEU A 266 2.81 14.90 10.22
C LEU A 266 2.88 14.19 11.59
N MET A 267 2.87 12.86 11.63
CA MET A 267 3.03 12.12 12.90
C MET A 267 4.38 12.40 13.57
N GLU A 268 5.48 12.43 12.80
CA GLU A 268 6.80 12.84 13.32
C GLU A 268 6.78 14.28 13.87
N LYS A 269 6.13 15.20 13.15
CA LYS A 269 6.03 16.62 13.52
C LYS A 269 5.26 16.81 14.82
N LEU A 270 4.08 16.20 14.96
CA LEU A 270 3.23 16.32 16.15
C LEU A 270 3.92 15.77 17.41
N CYS A 271 4.58 14.61 17.29
CA CYS A 271 5.38 14.04 18.37
C CYS A 271 6.56 14.95 18.77
N ARG A 272 7.29 15.52 17.80
CA ARG A 272 8.49 16.33 18.05
C ARG A 272 8.19 17.75 18.55
N GLU A 273 7.19 18.41 17.97
CA GLU A 273 6.97 19.86 18.15
C GLU A 273 5.84 20.19 19.14
N ARG A 274 4.97 19.23 19.45
CA ARG A 274 3.83 19.42 20.37
C ARG A 274 3.75 18.39 21.49
N ASN A 275 4.60 17.36 21.46
CA ASN A 275 4.53 16.19 22.34
C ASN A 275 3.21 15.39 22.19
N GLU A 276 2.54 15.51 21.04
CA GLU A 276 1.24 14.91 20.76
C GLU A 276 1.39 13.60 19.97
N GLY A 277 0.98 12.48 20.55
CA GLY A 277 0.86 11.20 19.85
C GLY A 277 -0.48 11.08 19.11
N HIS A 278 -0.45 11.02 17.77
CA HIS A 278 -1.63 10.77 16.94
C HIS A 278 -1.38 9.60 16.00
N TRP A 279 -2.33 8.68 15.88
CA TRP A 279 -2.32 7.66 14.84
C TRP A 279 -3.09 8.17 13.62
N LEU A 280 -2.34 8.48 12.54
CA LEU A 280 -2.88 9.00 11.28
C LEU A 280 -2.66 7.96 10.17
N MET A 281 -3.56 7.89 9.20
CA MET A 281 -3.53 6.87 8.14
C MET A 281 -3.88 7.44 6.78
N SER A 282 -3.00 7.25 5.79
CA SER A 282 -3.31 7.54 4.39
C SER A 282 -4.05 6.38 3.73
N LEU A 283 -4.65 6.63 2.57
CA LEU A 283 -5.22 5.65 1.65
C LEU A 283 -4.15 4.73 1.03
N GLU A 284 -2.96 5.28 0.76
CA GLU A 284 -1.82 4.53 0.21
C GLU A 284 -1.32 3.43 1.18
N SER A 285 -1.42 3.65 2.49
CA SER A 285 -0.91 2.69 3.49
C SER A 285 -1.64 1.32 3.51
N PRO A 286 -2.98 1.21 3.57
CA PRO A 286 -3.67 -0.07 3.40
C PRO A 286 -3.56 -0.64 1.97
N HIS A 287 -3.55 0.22 0.93
CA HIS A 287 -3.25 -0.16 -0.46
C HIS A 287 -1.93 -0.95 -0.57
N ASN A 288 -0.85 -0.43 0.03
CA ASN A 288 0.45 -1.10 0.06
C ASN A 288 0.33 -2.48 0.75
N GLY A 289 -0.47 -2.59 1.80
CA GLY A 289 -0.75 -3.85 2.47
C GLY A 289 -1.36 -4.91 1.55
N ILE A 290 -2.31 -4.54 0.70
CA ILE A 290 -2.99 -5.44 -0.24
C ILE A 290 -2.05 -5.86 -1.38
N HIS A 291 -1.33 -4.91 -1.96
CA HIS A 291 -0.26 -5.18 -2.92
C HIS A 291 0.73 -6.23 -2.39
N LEU A 292 1.23 -6.04 -1.16
CA LEU A 292 2.16 -6.99 -0.54
C LEU A 292 1.47 -8.34 -0.21
N ALA A 293 0.23 -8.34 0.27
CA ALA A 293 -0.52 -9.56 0.63
C ALA A 293 -0.81 -10.48 -0.57
N ILE A 294 -1.08 -9.91 -1.74
CA ILE A 294 -1.28 -10.65 -3.00
C ILE A 294 0.08 -10.97 -3.65
N GLY A 295 1.03 -10.05 -3.53
CA GLY A 295 2.29 -10.06 -4.26
C GLY A 295 3.43 -10.92 -3.70
N GLY A 296 3.26 -11.53 -2.52
CA GLY A 296 4.25 -12.47 -1.99
C GLY A 296 4.43 -12.49 -0.48
N PHE A 297 4.02 -11.43 0.22
CA PHE A 297 4.42 -11.22 1.61
C PHE A 297 3.49 -11.99 2.55
N PHE A 298 4.09 -12.88 3.34
CA PHE A 298 3.35 -13.78 4.21
C PHE A 298 2.86 -13.08 5.50
N GLN A 299 1.64 -13.42 5.94
CA GLN A 299 1.09 -13.13 7.27
C GLN A 299 0.52 -14.40 7.92
N GLN A 300 0.99 -14.70 9.13
CA GLN A 300 0.44 -15.76 9.99
C GLN A 300 -0.85 -15.26 10.67
N GLY A 301 -1.88 -16.10 10.70
CA GLY A 301 -3.12 -15.87 11.45
C GLY A 301 -2.95 -16.10 12.95
N GLU A 302 -3.88 -15.63 13.77
CA GLU A 302 -3.83 -15.82 15.23
C GLU A 302 -4.10 -17.26 15.66
N ASP A 303 -4.86 -17.99 14.86
CA ASP A 303 -5.18 -19.41 14.98
C ASP A 303 -4.10 -20.34 14.39
N GLY A 304 -2.98 -19.78 13.93
CA GLY A 304 -1.92 -20.52 13.23
C GLY A 304 -2.24 -20.86 11.78
N THR A 305 -3.33 -20.37 11.20
CA THR A 305 -3.55 -20.47 9.74
C THR A 305 -2.45 -19.71 9.00
N ASN A 306 -2.01 -20.25 7.85
CA ASN A 306 -0.78 -19.82 7.17
C ASN A 306 0.40 -19.87 8.17
N ALA A 307 0.78 -21.08 8.61
CA ALA A 307 1.71 -21.25 9.73
C ALA A 307 3.14 -20.80 9.40
N ASP A 308 3.61 -21.10 8.19
CA ASP A 308 5.01 -20.99 7.79
C ASP A 308 5.22 -20.01 6.62
N GLU A 309 6.28 -19.22 6.73
CA GLU A 309 6.74 -18.24 5.73
C GLU A 309 7.16 -18.95 4.42
N ILE A 310 6.57 -18.55 3.29
CA ILE A 310 6.92 -19.08 1.96
C ILE A 310 7.97 -18.17 1.32
N ASP A 311 9.24 -18.48 1.52
CA ASP A 311 10.34 -17.80 0.84
C ASP A 311 10.22 -17.92 -0.70
N ASP A 312 10.81 -16.97 -1.42
CA ASP A 312 10.85 -16.87 -2.88
C ASP A 312 9.46 -16.69 -3.57
N ALA A 313 8.37 -16.46 -2.83
CA ALA A 313 7.03 -16.19 -3.37
C ALA A 313 6.96 -14.81 -4.06
N ASN A 314 7.45 -14.73 -5.29
CA ASN A 314 7.62 -13.46 -6.01
C ASN A 314 6.48 -13.09 -6.98
N GLY A 315 5.27 -12.81 -6.48
CA GLY A 315 4.14 -12.36 -7.30
C GLY A 315 4.27 -10.93 -7.86
N ASP A 316 3.63 -10.67 -9.01
CA ASP A 316 3.72 -9.40 -9.75
C ASP A 316 3.11 -8.23 -8.99
N MET A 317 1.98 -8.43 -8.29
CA MET A 317 1.31 -7.39 -7.49
C MET A 317 2.18 -6.80 -6.37
N GLY A 318 3.31 -7.42 -6.02
CA GLY A 318 4.07 -7.06 -4.82
C GLY A 318 5.10 -5.96 -4.99
N ASP A 319 5.37 -5.49 -6.22
CA ASP A 319 6.26 -4.35 -6.49
C ASP A 319 5.68 -3.50 -7.64
N ASN A 320 6.07 -2.24 -7.73
CA ASN A 320 5.40 -1.30 -8.64
C ASN A 320 5.67 -1.58 -10.14
N GLU A 321 6.72 -2.31 -10.48
CA GLU A 321 7.15 -2.51 -11.86
C GLU A 321 6.15 -3.29 -12.73
N THR A 322 5.67 -4.48 -12.33
CA THR A 322 4.70 -5.28 -13.12
C THR A 322 3.36 -5.52 -12.46
N ALA A 323 3.07 -4.95 -11.28
CA ALA A 323 1.74 -5.06 -10.66
C ALA A 323 0.59 -4.67 -11.61
N GLY A 324 0.78 -3.65 -12.45
CA GLY A 324 -0.21 -3.21 -13.45
C GLY A 324 -0.57 -4.25 -14.52
N PHE A 325 0.18 -5.36 -14.66
CA PHE A 325 -0.16 -6.46 -15.58
C PHE A 325 -1.01 -7.55 -14.93
N ASP A 326 -1.19 -7.58 -13.60
CA ASP A 326 -2.14 -8.51 -12.98
C ASP A 326 -3.56 -7.96 -13.13
N PRO A 327 -4.53 -8.72 -13.69
CA PRO A 327 -5.92 -8.28 -13.77
C PRO A 327 -6.54 -7.79 -12.45
N ILE A 328 -6.12 -8.30 -11.29
CA ILE A 328 -6.65 -7.88 -9.98
C ILE A 328 -6.26 -6.44 -9.61
N PHE A 329 -5.17 -5.91 -10.19
CA PHE A 329 -4.72 -4.53 -10.00
C PHE A 329 -5.86 -3.54 -10.23
N PHE A 330 -6.61 -3.69 -11.33
CA PHE A 330 -7.67 -2.75 -11.71
C PHE A 330 -8.91 -2.86 -10.81
N LEU A 331 -9.17 -4.02 -10.20
CA LEU A 331 -10.28 -4.19 -9.27
C LEU A 331 -9.90 -3.69 -7.86
N HIS A 332 -8.64 -3.86 -7.45
CA HIS A 332 -8.06 -3.24 -6.25
C HIS A 332 -8.06 -1.72 -6.36
N HIS A 333 -7.50 -1.15 -7.43
CA HIS A 333 -7.45 0.30 -7.63
C HIS A 333 -8.82 0.94 -7.84
N CYS A 334 -9.79 0.19 -8.37
CA CYS A 334 -11.20 0.62 -8.38
C CYS A 334 -11.82 0.65 -6.96
N PHE A 335 -11.36 -0.18 -6.02
CA PHE A 335 -11.73 -0.08 -4.59
C PHE A 335 -10.99 1.05 -3.87
N ILE A 336 -9.74 1.34 -4.24
CA ILE A 336 -9.02 2.55 -3.77
C ILE A 336 -9.74 3.83 -4.23
N ASP A 337 -10.23 3.88 -5.48
CA ASP A 337 -11.05 4.99 -5.99
C ASP A 337 -12.42 5.09 -5.26
N TYR A 338 -13.07 3.95 -4.98
CA TYR A 338 -14.25 3.89 -4.12
C TYR A 338 -13.96 4.47 -2.73
N MET A 339 -12.86 4.08 -2.08
CA MET A 339 -12.47 4.56 -0.75
C MET A 339 -12.14 6.06 -0.75
N PHE A 340 -11.52 6.57 -1.81
CA PHE A 340 -11.33 8.01 -2.02
C PHE A 340 -12.68 8.73 -2.14
N TRP A 341 -13.65 8.21 -2.90
CA TRP A 341 -14.99 8.79 -2.97
C TRP A 341 -15.74 8.73 -1.63
N GLN A 342 -15.63 7.63 -0.87
CA GLN A 342 -16.21 7.54 0.48
C GLN A 342 -15.60 8.56 1.45
N TRP A 343 -14.28 8.82 1.36
CA TRP A 343 -13.64 9.91 2.09
C TRP A 343 -14.21 11.28 1.68
N GLN A 344 -14.34 11.56 0.38
CA GLN A 344 -14.94 12.81 -0.10
C GLN A 344 -16.39 12.99 0.38
N LEU A 345 -17.21 11.93 0.36
CA LEU A 345 -18.57 11.93 0.87
C LEU A 345 -18.65 12.10 2.40
N ARG A 346 -17.65 11.65 3.16
CA ARG A 346 -17.57 11.85 4.62
C ARG A 346 -17.20 13.30 4.96
N HIS A 347 -16.20 13.87 4.30
CA HIS A 347 -15.64 15.20 4.59
C HIS A 347 -16.25 16.36 3.79
N GLY A 348 -17.18 16.09 2.87
CA GLY A 348 -17.84 17.12 2.04
C GLY A 348 -16.96 17.64 0.90
N ALA A 349 -15.97 16.85 0.47
CA ALA A 349 -14.94 17.23 -0.49
C ALA A 349 -15.22 16.71 -1.93
N THR A 350 -16.50 16.61 -2.32
CA THR A 350 -16.92 16.10 -3.63
C THR A 350 -16.69 17.10 -4.77
N GLU A 351 -16.67 18.41 -4.48
CA GLU A 351 -16.50 19.49 -5.47
C GLU A 351 -15.11 20.14 -5.44
N THR A 352 -14.42 20.09 -4.29
CA THR A 352 -13.13 20.75 -4.09
C THR A 352 -12.19 19.92 -3.22
N LEU A 353 -10.93 19.79 -3.66
CA LEU A 353 -9.81 19.30 -2.85
C LEU A 353 -8.77 20.40 -2.69
N THR A 354 -7.98 20.32 -1.62
CA THR A 354 -6.89 21.27 -1.34
C THR A 354 -5.65 20.50 -0.96
N ILE A 355 -4.54 20.85 -1.59
CA ILE A 355 -3.20 20.37 -1.26
C ILE A 355 -2.54 21.46 -0.42
N ASP A 356 -2.01 21.11 0.76
CA ASP A 356 -1.00 21.92 1.43
C ASP A 356 0.32 21.79 0.64
N GLU A 357 0.61 22.77 -0.20
CA GLU A 357 1.84 22.83 -1.01
C GLU A 357 3.12 22.94 -0.15
N GLY A 358 3.00 23.30 1.14
CA GLY A 358 4.09 23.28 2.09
C GLY A 358 4.46 21.87 2.61
N ASP A 359 3.60 20.86 2.40
CA ASP A 359 3.80 19.51 2.92
C ASP A 359 4.88 18.72 2.14
N PRO A 360 5.68 17.85 2.81
CA PRO A 360 6.69 17.05 2.12
C PRO A 360 6.17 16.09 1.05
N GLY A 361 4.92 15.63 1.14
CA GLY A 361 4.28 14.81 0.10
C GLY A 361 3.72 15.63 -1.08
N ALA A 362 3.70 16.96 -0.99
CA ALA A 362 3.32 17.85 -2.09
C ALA A 362 4.47 18.11 -3.07
N LYS A 363 5.47 17.22 -3.15
CA LYS A 363 6.67 17.39 -4.00
C LYS A 363 7.05 16.08 -4.69
N VAL A 364 7.67 16.19 -5.85
CA VAL A 364 8.21 15.03 -6.56
C VAL A 364 9.29 14.36 -5.68
N PRO A 365 9.19 13.03 -5.42
CA PRO A 365 10.15 12.30 -4.60
C PRO A 365 11.62 12.36 -5.08
N GLU A 366 12.54 11.99 -4.20
CA GLU A 366 13.98 11.91 -4.50
C GLU A 366 14.23 10.98 -5.70
N GLY A 367 14.96 11.48 -6.69
CA GLY A 367 15.23 10.84 -7.97
C GLY A 367 14.40 11.34 -9.16
N GLY A 368 13.24 11.95 -8.92
CA GLY A 368 12.32 12.40 -9.97
C GLY A 368 11.36 11.31 -10.47
N ILE A 369 10.29 11.74 -11.12
CA ILE A 369 9.31 10.92 -11.84
C ILE A 369 9.51 11.15 -13.35
N LEU A 370 8.84 10.36 -14.19
CA LEU A 370 8.79 10.58 -15.63
C LEU A 370 8.27 11.98 -15.96
N ASP A 371 8.98 12.69 -16.84
CA ASP A 371 8.74 14.09 -17.23
C ASP A 371 8.74 15.13 -16.07
N LEU A 372 9.06 14.75 -14.81
CA LEU A 372 9.04 15.63 -13.63
C LEU A 372 10.31 15.49 -12.75
N PRO A 373 11.17 16.53 -12.65
CA PRO A 373 12.38 16.49 -11.81
C PRO A 373 12.09 16.41 -10.30
N GLU A 374 13.07 15.88 -9.56
CA GLU A 374 13.07 15.81 -8.09
C GLU A 374 12.77 17.18 -7.44
N GLY A 375 11.92 17.17 -6.41
CA GLY A 375 11.62 18.34 -5.60
C GLY A 375 10.71 19.38 -6.26
N GLU A 376 10.26 19.16 -7.50
CA GLU A 376 9.25 20.01 -8.13
C GLU A 376 7.93 19.99 -7.34
N GLN A 377 7.24 21.13 -7.33
CA GLN A 377 6.03 21.33 -6.54
C GLN A 377 4.83 20.65 -7.21
N LEU A 378 4.21 19.72 -6.49
CA LEU A 378 2.95 19.09 -6.89
C LEU A 378 1.79 19.96 -6.38
N THR A 379 0.81 20.17 -7.26
CA THR A 379 -0.34 21.07 -7.05
C THR A 379 -1.60 20.43 -7.64
N MET A 380 -2.76 21.06 -7.45
CA MET A 380 -3.99 20.61 -8.09
C MET A 380 -3.97 20.76 -9.63
N ASP A 381 -3.09 21.61 -10.18
CA ASP A 381 -2.90 21.84 -11.61
C ASP A 381 -1.82 20.94 -12.25
N THR A 382 -1.10 20.14 -11.46
CA THR A 382 -0.04 19.27 -12.01
C THR A 382 -0.65 18.24 -12.97
N PRO A 383 -0.10 18.08 -14.19
CA PRO A 383 -0.58 17.09 -15.15
C PRO A 383 -0.52 15.66 -14.64
N LEU A 384 -1.49 14.84 -15.06
CA LEU A 384 -1.59 13.40 -14.80
C LEU A 384 -1.36 12.62 -16.11
N PRO A 385 -0.11 12.58 -16.64
CA PRO A 385 0.21 11.78 -17.82
C PRO A 385 0.03 10.28 -17.52
N PRO A 386 -0.27 9.45 -18.53
CA PRO A 386 -0.46 9.78 -19.94
C PRO A 386 -1.91 10.15 -20.31
N PHE A 387 -2.77 10.46 -19.33
CA PHE A 387 -4.22 10.53 -19.53
C PHE A 387 -4.66 11.86 -20.19
N VAL A 388 -4.81 11.86 -21.51
CA VAL A 388 -5.25 13.04 -22.30
C VAL A 388 -6.77 13.24 -22.21
N LYS A 389 -7.22 14.49 -22.12
CA LYS A 389 -8.66 14.84 -22.12
C LYS A 389 -9.29 14.60 -23.51
N PRO A 390 -10.50 14.01 -23.62
CA PRO A 390 -11.16 13.73 -24.89
C PRO A 390 -11.28 14.96 -25.80
N GLY A 391 -10.66 14.88 -26.99
CA GLY A 391 -10.68 15.96 -27.99
C GLY A 391 -9.67 17.10 -27.76
N GLU A 392 -8.92 17.10 -26.66
CA GLU A 392 -7.87 18.08 -26.37
C GLU A 392 -6.46 17.52 -26.66
N LYS A 393 -5.44 18.34 -26.36
CA LYS A 393 -4.02 17.91 -26.27
C LYS A 393 -3.47 17.95 -24.85
N ASN A 394 -4.29 18.34 -23.87
CA ASN A 394 -3.90 18.50 -22.47
C ASN A 394 -4.14 17.19 -21.72
N TYR A 395 -3.26 16.87 -20.77
CA TYR A 395 -3.56 15.83 -19.79
C TYR A 395 -4.65 16.28 -18.81
N TYR A 396 -5.31 15.31 -18.17
CA TYR A 396 -6.08 15.54 -16.96
C TYR A 396 -5.17 16.09 -15.83
N THR A 397 -5.79 16.78 -14.88
CA THR A 397 -5.17 17.30 -13.64
C THR A 397 -5.98 16.81 -12.44
N SER A 398 -5.47 16.98 -11.22
CA SER A 398 -6.23 16.65 -10.02
C SER A 398 -7.53 17.45 -9.88
N LYS A 399 -7.64 18.65 -10.48
CA LYS A 399 -8.90 19.42 -10.52
C LYS A 399 -10.01 18.72 -11.31
N ASP A 400 -9.65 18.07 -12.41
CA ASP A 400 -10.61 17.32 -13.22
C ASP A 400 -11.09 16.05 -12.50
N MET A 401 -10.26 15.49 -11.63
CA MET A 401 -10.49 14.23 -10.93
C MET A 401 -11.28 14.36 -9.62
N VAL A 402 -11.79 15.54 -9.27
CA VAL A 402 -12.47 15.76 -7.99
C VAL A 402 -13.87 15.12 -7.94
N ASN A 403 -14.76 15.50 -8.86
CA ASN A 403 -16.15 15.04 -8.88
C ASN A 403 -16.31 13.87 -9.88
N ILE A 404 -16.53 12.64 -9.40
CA ILE A 404 -16.65 11.45 -10.27
C ILE A 404 -17.92 11.42 -11.13
N GLU A 405 -19.00 12.06 -10.67
CA GLU A 405 -20.26 12.11 -11.42
C GLU A 405 -20.12 12.99 -12.66
N SER A 406 -19.25 13.99 -12.60
CA SER A 406 -18.80 14.80 -13.75
C SER A 406 -17.90 14.02 -14.72
N LEU A 407 -17.24 12.96 -14.25
CA LEU A 407 -16.54 11.96 -15.09
C LEU A 407 -17.49 10.89 -15.65
N GLY A 408 -18.79 10.97 -15.34
CA GLY A 408 -19.82 10.08 -15.85
C GLY A 408 -20.00 8.77 -15.09
N TYR A 409 -19.45 8.63 -13.88
CA TYR A 409 -19.68 7.44 -13.04
C TYR A 409 -19.95 7.78 -11.56
N THR A 410 -20.53 6.82 -10.86
CA THR A 410 -20.70 6.84 -9.40
C THR A 410 -20.53 5.42 -8.87
N TYR A 411 -20.56 5.25 -7.55
CA TYR A 411 -20.40 3.93 -6.91
C TYR A 411 -21.73 3.36 -6.41
N GLY A 412 -21.92 2.07 -6.65
CA GLY A 412 -22.95 1.27 -5.99
C GLY A 412 -22.50 0.87 -4.58
N SER A 413 -23.40 0.22 -3.83
CA SER A 413 -23.15 -0.08 -2.42
C SER A 413 -21.93 -0.97 -2.17
N GLY A 414 -21.21 -0.66 -1.09
CA GLY A 414 -20.05 -1.39 -0.61
C GLY A 414 -19.98 -1.42 0.93
N SER A 415 -19.04 -2.19 1.44
CA SER A 415 -18.90 -2.50 2.87
C SER A 415 -18.62 -1.28 3.74
N LEU A 416 -17.82 -0.32 3.26
CA LEU A 416 -17.39 0.87 4.01
C LEU A 416 -18.21 2.14 3.69
N ASP A 417 -19.38 1.97 3.07
CA ASP A 417 -20.34 3.05 2.77
C ASP A 417 -20.65 3.90 4.00
N LYS A 418 -20.78 5.22 3.80
CA LYS A 418 -21.28 6.17 4.81
C LYS A 418 -22.64 5.79 5.42
N HIS A 419 -23.39 4.93 4.74
CA HIS A 419 -24.76 4.51 5.09
C HIS A 419 -24.91 3.01 5.40
N HIS A 420 -23.83 2.23 5.45
CA HIS A 420 -23.91 0.81 5.80
C HIS A 420 -24.22 0.60 7.29
N ALA A 421 -25.02 -0.42 7.63
CA ALA A 421 -25.37 -0.75 9.01
C ALA A 421 -25.00 -2.22 9.34
N PRO A 422 -24.28 -2.50 10.44
CA PRO A 422 -23.69 -1.54 11.38
C PRO A 422 -22.50 -0.79 10.77
N ILE A 423 -22.39 0.51 11.06
CA ILE A 423 -21.23 1.32 10.67
C ILE A 423 -20.00 0.76 11.39
N LEU A 424 -18.98 0.34 10.64
CA LEU A 424 -17.65 0.13 11.23
C LEU A 424 -17.02 1.49 11.52
N HIS A 425 -16.73 1.74 12.79
CA HIS A 425 -15.95 2.89 13.24
C HIS A 425 -14.45 2.55 13.20
N ALA A 426 -13.60 3.53 12.93
CA ALA A 426 -12.16 3.35 13.06
C ALA A 426 -11.77 2.99 14.51
N PRO A 427 -10.69 2.21 14.72
CA PRO A 427 -10.16 2.00 16.06
C PRO A 427 -9.83 3.34 16.71
N HIS A 428 -10.51 3.65 17.81
CA HIS A 428 -10.19 4.81 18.63
C HIS A 428 -8.97 4.46 19.49
N VAL A 429 -7.79 4.87 19.05
CA VAL A 429 -6.50 4.61 19.71
C VAL A 429 -6.11 5.79 20.59
N PRO A 430 -6.34 5.77 21.93
CA PRO A 430 -5.90 6.83 22.83
C PRO A 430 -4.39 6.71 23.09
N VAL A 431 -3.59 7.24 22.16
CA VAL A 431 -2.12 7.08 22.15
C VAL A 431 -1.51 7.57 23.48
N LYS A 432 -0.89 6.64 24.21
CA LYS A 432 -0.12 6.89 25.44
C LYS A 432 1.37 7.03 25.17
N GLN A 433 1.88 6.33 24.15
CA GLN A 433 3.26 6.43 23.68
C GLN A 433 3.29 6.27 22.15
N MET A 434 4.20 6.97 21.47
CA MET A 434 4.53 6.72 20.07
C MET A 434 5.94 6.14 19.95
N VAL A 435 6.10 5.02 19.26
CA VAL A 435 7.41 4.40 18.99
C VAL A 435 7.78 4.66 17.53
N LYS A 436 8.89 5.38 17.30
CA LYS A 436 9.49 5.55 15.96
C LYS A 436 10.53 4.46 15.71
N ILE A 437 10.30 3.63 14.69
CA ILE A 437 11.31 2.74 14.11
C ILE A 437 11.88 3.42 12.85
N SER A 438 13.21 3.44 12.71
CA SER A 438 13.90 4.24 11.68
C SER A 438 15.30 3.70 11.36
N SER A 439 16.10 4.42 10.58
CA SER A 439 17.40 3.96 10.04
C SER A 439 17.33 2.72 9.14
N ILE A 440 16.13 2.39 8.67
CA ILE A 440 15.85 1.39 7.63
C ILE A 440 15.85 2.16 6.30
N PHE A 441 16.64 1.72 5.32
CA PHE A 441 16.80 2.48 4.06
C PHE A 441 16.27 1.67 2.88
N ARG A 442 15.37 2.24 2.07
CA ARG A 442 14.79 1.57 0.88
C ARG A 442 15.87 1.09 -0.10
N SER A 443 17.04 1.72 -0.14
CA SER A 443 18.19 1.33 -0.96
C SER A 443 19.03 0.15 -0.41
N LYS A 444 18.62 -0.46 0.71
CA LYS A 444 19.26 -1.64 1.31
C LYS A 444 18.39 -2.91 1.20
N HIS A 445 17.25 -2.81 0.52
CA HIS A 445 16.28 -3.90 0.34
C HIS A 445 15.80 -3.89 -1.12
N LYS A 446 16.07 -4.96 -1.87
CA LYS A 446 15.51 -5.15 -3.22
C LYS A 446 14.01 -5.42 -3.11
N GLY A 447 13.22 -4.70 -3.90
CA GLY A 447 11.77 -4.88 -3.96
C GLY A 447 11.06 -4.32 -2.72
N SER A 448 9.78 -4.65 -2.59
CA SER A 448 8.99 -4.34 -1.39
C SER A 448 9.48 -5.08 -0.14
N PHE A 449 9.12 -4.55 1.02
CA PHE A 449 9.40 -5.18 2.32
C PHE A 449 8.41 -4.75 3.39
N VAL A 450 8.26 -5.57 4.44
CA VAL A 450 7.46 -5.24 5.62
C VAL A 450 8.39 -4.96 6.80
N ILE A 451 8.23 -3.80 7.44
CA ILE A 451 8.86 -3.51 8.74
C ILE A 451 7.98 -4.13 9.82
N ARG A 452 8.36 -5.30 10.33
CA ARG A 452 7.67 -5.97 11.44
C ARG A 452 8.36 -5.64 12.75
N THR A 453 7.60 -5.12 13.72
CA THR A 453 8.12 -4.71 15.03
C THR A 453 7.44 -5.53 16.10
N TYR A 454 8.25 -6.31 16.80
CA TYR A 454 7.84 -7.13 17.94
C TYR A 454 8.27 -6.45 19.24
N ALA A 455 7.46 -6.61 20.29
CA ALA A 455 7.79 -6.14 21.63
C ALA A 455 7.68 -7.26 22.67
N THR A 456 8.54 -7.19 23.68
CA THR A 456 8.48 -7.98 24.92
C THR A 456 8.62 -7.04 26.11
N GLY A 457 8.06 -7.42 27.25
CA GLY A 457 8.23 -6.71 28.52
C GLY A 457 7.87 -7.61 29.69
N PRO A 458 8.04 -7.20 30.96
CA PRO A 458 7.79 -8.10 32.09
C PRO A 458 6.33 -8.54 32.25
N GLY A 459 5.37 -7.86 31.61
CA GLY A 459 3.96 -8.30 31.51
C GLY A 459 3.64 -9.20 30.30
N CYS A 460 4.57 -9.31 29.35
CA CYS A 460 4.47 -10.11 28.11
C CYS A 460 5.87 -10.59 27.71
N PRO A 461 6.36 -11.71 28.28
CA PRO A 461 7.73 -12.19 28.03
C PRO A 461 7.91 -12.78 26.63
N GLU A 462 6.83 -13.28 26.01
CA GLU A 462 6.81 -13.75 24.62
C GLU A 462 6.63 -12.57 23.65
N PRO A 463 7.31 -12.57 22.48
CA PRO A 463 7.27 -11.46 21.53
C PRO A 463 5.92 -11.38 20.79
N ILE A 464 5.23 -10.25 20.96
CA ILE A 464 4.01 -9.91 20.21
C ILE A 464 4.30 -8.88 19.12
N GLU A 465 3.67 -9.01 17.95
CA GLU A 465 3.77 -8.02 16.87
C GLU A 465 2.92 -6.79 17.22
N ILE A 466 3.57 -5.63 17.39
CA ILE A 466 2.92 -4.36 17.74
C ILE A 466 2.88 -3.36 16.56
N GLY A 467 3.67 -3.60 15.51
CA GLY A 467 3.74 -2.73 14.33
C GLY A 467 4.10 -3.52 13.08
N ARG A 468 3.46 -3.19 11.96
CA ARG A 468 3.59 -3.87 10.68
C ARG A 468 3.43 -2.85 9.55
N GLU A 469 4.54 -2.36 9.01
CA GLU A 469 4.51 -1.31 7.97
C GLU A 469 4.82 -1.89 6.59
N PRO A 470 3.84 -1.96 5.66
CA PRO A 470 4.05 -2.44 4.30
C PRO A 470 4.71 -1.34 3.45
N ILE A 471 5.99 -1.51 3.14
CA ILE A 471 6.74 -0.61 2.28
C ILE A 471 6.67 -1.15 0.84
N LEU A 472 5.62 -0.73 0.12
CA LEU A 472 5.55 -0.90 -1.33
C LEU A 472 6.71 -0.09 -1.96
N ASN A 473 7.50 -0.80 -2.77
CA ASN A 473 8.78 -0.36 -3.27
C ASN A 473 9.02 -1.02 -4.64
N ARG A 474 10.28 -1.00 -5.09
CA ARG A 474 10.73 -1.44 -6.41
C ARG A 474 12.04 -2.20 -6.30
N TRP A 475 12.32 -3.12 -7.21
CA TRP A 475 13.49 -4.01 -7.20
C TRP A 475 14.80 -3.25 -7.24
N ASN A 476 14.97 -2.44 -8.28
CA ASN A 476 16.27 -1.88 -8.61
C ASN A 476 16.47 -0.47 -8.04
N VAL A 477 16.85 -0.39 -6.75
CA VAL A 477 17.39 0.81 -6.11
C VAL A 477 18.92 0.67 -6.00
N SER A 478 19.64 1.12 -7.03
CA SER A 478 20.99 0.58 -7.32
C SER A 478 22.09 0.83 -6.27
N GLN A 479 23.08 -0.05 -6.30
CA GLN A 479 24.26 -0.09 -5.42
C GLN A 479 25.28 1.05 -5.70
N CYS A 480 24.90 2.32 -5.50
CA CYS A 480 25.91 3.38 -5.43
C CYS A 480 26.54 3.44 -4.02
N ALA A 481 27.82 3.09 -3.91
CA ALA A 481 28.55 3.00 -2.65
C ALA A 481 28.53 4.28 -1.78
N ASN A 482 28.34 5.46 -2.41
CA ASN A 482 28.31 6.76 -1.72
C ASN A 482 26.89 7.24 -1.33
N CYS A 483 25.81 6.54 -1.69
CA CYS A 483 24.43 7.06 -1.59
C CYS A 483 23.60 6.50 -0.40
N GLN A 484 24.22 6.02 0.67
CA GLN A 484 23.56 5.17 1.68
C GLN A 484 22.53 5.84 2.62
N ASN A 485 22.29 7.15 2.53
CA ASN A 485 21.71 7.94 3.62
C ASN A 485 20.30 8.56 3.42
N HIS A 486 19.67 8.46 2.23
CA HIS A 486 18.61 9.43 1.86
C HIS A 486 17.18 8.93 1.67
N LEU A 487 16.92 7.61 1.69
CA LEU A 487 15.56 7.04 1.64
C LEU A 487 15.21 6.27 2.92
N GLU A 488 15.08 6.97 4.05
CA GLU A 488 14.64 6.39 5.33
C GLU A 488 13.17 5.95 5.24
N ALA A 489 12.91 4.65 5.40
CA ALA A 489 11.59 4.12 5.72
C ALA A 489 11.39 4.18 7.24
N VAL A 490 10.23 4.68 7.66
CA VAL A 490 9.88 4.90 9.07
C VAL A 490 8.59 4.15 9.37
N SER A 491 8.51 3.50 10.53
CA SER A 491 7.24 3.03 11.09
C SER A 491 6.95 3.78 12.39
N MET A 492 5.72 4.29 12.50
CA MET A 492 5.23 5.08 13.64
C MET A 492 4.15 4.26 14.34
N ILE A 493 4.47 3.70 15.50
CA ILE A 493 3.65 2.70 16.19
C ILE A 493 3.04 3.34 17.45
N PRO A 494 1.72 3.58 17.49
CA PRO A 494 1.05 4.02 18.70
C PRO A 494 0.87 2.86 19.68
N LEU A 495 1.10 3.12 20.96
CA LEU A 495 0.73 2.24 22.07
C LEU A 495 -0.38 2.96 22.87
N ASP A 496 -1.51 2.28 23.08
CA ASP A 496 -2.58 2.71 23.97
C ASP A 496 -2.37 2.19 25.41
N ALA A 497 -3.33 2.44 26.31
CA ALA A 497 -3.21 1.99 27.70
C ALA A 497 -3.25 0.47 27.80
N GLU A 498 -4.08 -0.17 26.98
CA GLU A 498 -4.24 -1.62 26.87
C GLU A 498 -2.96 -2.32 26.34
N MET A 499 -2.26 -1.76 25.34
CA MET A 499 -0.95 -2.24 24.87
C MET A 499 0.16 -2.06 25.92
N LEU A 500 0.19 -0.89 26.58
CA LEU A 500 1.15 -0.66 27.67
C LEU A 500 0.91 -1.62 28.84
N ALA A 501 -0.35 -1.85 29.23
CA ALA A 501 -0.71 -2.86 30.21
C ALA A 501 -0.28 -4.26 29.74
N LEU A 502 -0.49 -4.63 28.48
CA LEU A 502 -0.06 -5.94 27.96
C LEU A 502 1.46 -6.12 28.09
N LEU A 503 2.27 -5.14 27.69
CA LEU A 503 3.73 -5.25 27.74
C LEU A 503 4.31 -5.07 29.16
N LEU A 504 3.73 -4.20 29.98
CA LEU A 504 4.25 -3.84 31.30
C LEU A 504 3.50 -4.47 32.49
N GLY A 505 2.38 -5.16 32.29
CA GLY A 505 1.54 -5.69 33.37
C GLY A 505 0.42 -4.70 33.75
N ASP A 506 -0.69 -5.19 34.30
CA ASP A 506 -1.92 -4.38 34.47
C ASP A 506 -1.75 -3.20 35.45
N ASP A 507 -0.89 -3.35 36.46
CA ASP A 507 -0.62 -2.33 37.49
C ASP A 507 0.61 -1.44 37.18
N TRP A 508 1.08 -1.39 35.92
CA TRP A 508 2.32 -0.69 35.53
C TRP A 508 2.42 0.78 36.00
N GLU A 509 1.32 1.54 35.96
CA GLU A 509 1.28 2.94 36.46
C GLU A 509 1.53 3.01 37.99
N LYS A 510 1.08 2.02 38.77
CA LYS A 510 1.30 1.93 40.23
C LYS A 510 2.70 1.43 40.56
N GLU A 511 3.21 0.49 39.77
CA GLU A 511 4.57 -0.03 39.89
C GLU A 511 5.63 0.99 39.42
N ASN A 512 5.23 2.14 38.86
CA ASN A 512 6.07 3.20 38.27
C ASN A 512 6.92 2.70 37.09
N ARG A 513 6.43 1.70 36.38
CA ARG A 513 7.14 0.99 35.31
C ARG A 513 6.98 1.70 33.97
N THR A 514 8.01 1.67 33.13
CA THR A 514 8.09 2.56 31.96
C THR A 514 8.35 1.83 30.65
N VAL A 515 8.17 2.54 29.54
CA VAL A 515 8.46 2.05 28.19
C VAL A 515 9.93 1.68 27.96
N ASP A 516 10.82 2.07 28.88
CA ASP A 516 12.24 1.68 28.91
C ASP A 516 12.45 0.21 29.30
N GLU A 517 11.45 -0.44 29.92
CA GLU A 517 11.45 -1.89 30.18
C GLU A 517 11.00 -2.72 28.97
N ILE A 518 10.40 -2.07 27.97
CA ILE A 518 9.93 -2.73 26.75
C ILE A 518 11.14 -2.94 25.82
N LYS A 519 11.38 -4.20 25.43
CA LYS A 519 12.42 -4.57 24.48
C LYS A 519 11.80 -4.78 23.11
N TYR A 520 12.33 -4.06 22.13
CA TYR A 520 11.85 -4.07 20.75
C TYR A 520 12.78 -4.89 19.86
N GLN A 521 12.19 -5.70 18.99
CA GLN A 521 12.88 -6.50 17.97
C GLN A 521 12.27 -6.15 16.62
N VAL A 522 13.09 -5.62 15.71
CA VAL A 522 12.65 -5.31 14.35
C VAL A 522 13.11 -6.42 13.42
N GLU A 523 12.17 -6.96 12.64
CA GLU A 523 12.44 -7.91 11.56
C GLU A 523 12.00 -7.28 10.23
N ILE A 524 12.92 -7.23 9.27
CA ILE A 524 12.61 -6.80 7.91
C ILE A 524 12.25 -8.04 7.10
N HIS A 525 10.96 -8.22 6.83
CA HIS A 525 10.45 -9.24 5.92
C HIS A 525 10.58 -8.69 4.50
N ALA A 526 11.73 -8.91 3.89
CA ALA A 526 12.03 -8.58 2.49
C ALA A 526 12.16 -9.87 1.66
N ARG A 527 12.09 -9.74 0.34
CA ARG A 527 12.29 -10.84 -0.60
C ARG A 527 13.73 -11.39 -0.50
N SER A 528 13.90 -12.70 -0.70
CA SER A 528 15.14 -13.43 -0.38
C SER A 528 16.28 -13.19 -1.38
N GLU A 529 17.36 -12.54 -0.94
CA GLU A 529 18.64 -12.55 -1.67
C GLU A 529 19.39 -13.87 -1.44
N LYS A 530 19.40 -14.76 -2.43
CA LYS A 530 20.31 -15.91 -2.45
C LYS A 530 21.72 -15.45 -2.81
N THR A 531 22.58 -15.32 -1.81
CA THR A 531 24.03 -15.28 -2.05
C THR A 531 24.51 -16.71 -2.35
N PRO A 532 25.29 -16.97 -3.42
CA PRO A 532 25.63 -18.32 -3.85
C PRO A 532 26.73 -18.98 -2.97
N SER A 533 26.40 -19.29 -1.71
CA SER A 533 27.20 -20.15 -0.83
C SER A 533 26.37 -20.74 0.30
N ASN A 534 26.77 -21.91 0.83
CA ASN A 534 26.03 -22.67 1.85
C ASN A 534 26.11 -22.11 3.29
N GLU A 535 26.16 -20.78 3.48
CA GLU A 535 25.97 -20.19 4.81
C GLU A 535 24.49 -20.17 5.21
N LYS A 536 24.21 -20.51 6.48
CA LYS A 536 22.85 -20.49 7.03
C LYS A 536 22.27 -19.06 6.99
N ARG A 537 21.04 -18.93 6.47
CA ARG A 537 20.25 -17.69 6.38
C ARG A 537 20.42 -16.81 7.64
N LYS A 538 21.07 -15.66 7.49
CA LYS A 538 21.12 -14.63 8.53
C LYS A 538 19.85 -13.79 8.46
N ARG A 539 18.76 -14.25 9.11
CA ARG A 539 17.64 -13.35 9.45
C ARG A 539 18.21 -12.17 10.23
N GLY A 540 18.04 -10.96 9.72
CA GLY A 540 18.52 -9.72 10.34
C GLY A 540 17.73 -9.37 11.60
N LYS A 541 17.95 -10.12 12.69
CA LYS A 541 17.39 -9.79 14.01
C LYS A 541 18.18 -8.63 14.61
N PHE A 542 17.74 -7.41 14.32
CA PHE A 542 18.34 -6.21 14.86
C PHE A 542 17.68 -5.83 16.18
N PHE A 543 18.43 -5.98 17.28
CA PHE A 543 18.09 -5.39 18.56
C PHE A 543 18.44 -3.90 18.53
N PHE A 544 17.45 -3.08 18.21
CA PHE A 544 17.56 -1.63 18.33
C PHE A 544 17.15 -1.20 19.74
N SER A 545 17.93 -0.33 20.37
CA SER A 545 17.37 0.63 21.32
C SER A 545 16.64 1.69 20.49
N PRO A 546 15.30 1.75 20.49
CA PRO A 546 14.61 2.84 19.80
C PRO A 546 14.92 4.17 20.48
N THR A 547 14.76 5.27 19.75
CA THR A 547 14.74 6.61 20.36
C THR A 547 13.32 6.89 20.86
N PRO A 548 13.04 6.89 22.18
CA PRO A 548 11.72 7.24 22.67
C PRO A 548 11.46 8.73 22.42
N LEU A 549 10.40 9.04 21.67
CA LEU A 549 9.82 10.38 21.62
C LEU A 549 8.91 10.52 22.84
N VAL A 550 9.36 11.25 23.87
CA VAL A 550 8.80 11.16 25.24
C VAL A 550 7.50 11.96 25.40
N GLY A 551 6.42 11.42 24.82
CA GLY A 551 5.04 11.93 24.85
C GLY A 551 4.36 11.94 26.23
N ARG A 552 5.05 12.40 27.29
CA ARG A 552 4.45 12.56 28.62
C ARG A 552 3.36 13.63 28.61
N LEU A 553 2.11 13.18 28.72
CA LEU A 553 1.01 14.00 29.22
C LEU A 553 1.25 14.39 30.68
N VAL A 554 1.19 15.69 30.98
CA VAL A 554 1.20 16.19 32.36
C VAL A 554 -0.22 16.05 32.93
N PRO A 555 -0.40 15.42 34.12
CA PRO A 555 -1.72 15.25 34.70
C PRO A 555 -2.24 16.56 35.32
N GLY A 556 -3.23 17.17 34.66
CA GLY A 556 -4.05 18.26 35.24
C GLY A 556 -3.84 19.63 34.61
N GLY A 557 -4.76 20.02 33.73
CA GLY A 557 -4.88 21.36 33.18
C GLY A 557 -6.19 21.47 32.39
N GLY A 558 -7.09 22.38 32.80
CA GLY A 558 -8.41 22.52 32.16
C GLY A 558 -8.33 23.22 30.80
N LEU A 559 -9.29 22.92 29.92
CA LEU A 559 -9.51 23.61 28.64
C LEU A 559 -9.67 25.14 28.81
N PRO A 560 -9.08 25.92 27.88
CA PRO A 560 -9.74 27.13 27.43
C PRO A 560 -9.75 27.30 25.90
N ALA A 561 -10.94 27.64 25.40
CA ALA A 561 -11.26 28.48 24.24
C ALA A 561 -10.41 28.43 22.94
N ILE A 562 -11.13 28.15 21.85
CA ILE A 562 -10.79 28.46 20.45
C ILE A 562 -10.18 29.87 20.29
N LEU A 563 -9.05 29.98 19.61
CA LEU A 563 -8.49 31.26 19.13
C LEU A 563 -8.10 31.20 17.65
N LYS A 564 -8.20 32.35 16.98
CA LYS A 564 -8.00 32.54 15.53
C LYS A 564 -6.50 32.63 15.16
N PRO A 565 -6.12 32.34 13.90
CA PRO A 565 -4.72 32.34 13.49
C PRO A 565 -4.06 33.73 13.59
N PRO A 566 -2.81 33.82 14.08
CA PRO A 566 -2.03 35.07 14.10
C PRO A 566 -1.39 35.37 12.73
N VAL A 567 -1.09 36.65 12.51
CA VAL A 567 -0.46 37.16 11.27
C VAL A 567 1.07 37.09 11.37
N PHE A 568 1.74 36.82 10.24
CA PHE A 568 3.20 36.80 10.12
C PHE A 568 3.86 38.14 10.49
N ASN A 569 5.06 38.06 11.06
CA ASN A 569 6.08 39.11 10.96
C ASN A 569 7.48 38.49 11.04
N VAL A 570 8.42 39.01 10.25
CA VAL A 570 9.80 38.50 10.12
C VAL A 570 10.80 39.60 10.48
N PRO A 571 11.72 39.34 11.42
CA PRO A 571 13.02 40.01 11.47
C PRO A 571 14.12 39.13 10.87
N LYS A 572 15.13 39.78 10.29
CA LYS A 572 16.39 39.17 9.86
C LYS A 572 17.38 39.19 11.03
N ASP A 573 18.35 38.26 11.05
CA ASP A 573 19.76 38.58 10.78
C ASP A 573 20.66 37.34 10.96
N MET A 574 21.83 37.36 10.32
CA MET A 574 22.80 36.25 10.32
C MET A 574 24.23 36.81 10.31
N PRO A 575 25.17 36.21 11.07
CA PRO A 575 26.59 36.22 10.74
C PRO A 575 27.13 34.79 10.48
N THR A 576 28.28 34.71 9.79
CA THR A 576 28.77 33.51 9.09
C THR A 576 30.25 33.20 9.40
N VAL A 577 30.63 31.90 9.42
CA VAL A 577 31.90 31.35 8.85
C VAL A 577 33.23 31.79 9.55
N GLU A 578 34.28 30.99 9.80
CA GLU A 578 34.63 29.55 9.67
C GLU A 578 35.74 29.21 10.74
N HIS A 579 36.68 28.26 10.73
CA HIS A 579 37.16 27.13 9.87
C HIS A 579 37.85 26.09 10.79
N LEU A 580 37.69 24.77 10.56
CA LEU A 580 38.75 23.72 10.66
C LEU A 580 38.21 22.27 10.58
N LEU A 581 39.13 21.29 10.52
CA LEU A 581 38.88 19.84 10.49
C LEU A 581 39.87 19.08 11.41
N ARG A 582 39.40 18.05 12.14
CA ARG A 582 39.90 16.63 12.09
C ARG A 582 39.53 15.79 13.33
N ASN A 583 39.53 14.46 13.13
CA ASN A 583 39.58 13.35 14.10
C ASN A 583 38.32 13.00 14.94
N LYS A 584 37.52 12.10 14.34
CA LYS A 584 36.92 10.90 14.97
C LYS A 584 36.52 10.97 16.47
N SER A 585 35.28 11.37 16.74
CA SER A 585 34.41 10.69 17.70
C SER A 585 32.95 11.09 17.44
N PHE A 586 32.01 10.13 17.53
CA PHE A 586 30.59 10.44 17.44
C PHE A 586 30.11 10.98 18.80
N ARG A 587 29.45 12.14 18.81
CA ARG A 587 28.96 12.79 20.03
C ARG A 587 27.45 12.71 20.10
N VAL A 588 26.93 12.25 21.24
CA VAL A 588 25.50 12.33 21.57
C VAL A 588 25.18 13.76 21.99
N GLU A 589 24.21 14.39 21.35
CA GLU A 589 23.60 15.61 21.87
C GLU A 589 22.37 15.25 22.71
N ARG A 590 22.39 15.68 23.97
CA ARG A 590 21.20 15.81 24.81
C ARG A 590 20.96 17.30 25.02
N THR A 591 19.86 17.82 24.49
CA THR A 591 19.28 19.08 24.97
C THR A 591 18.39 18.78 26.18
N ALA A 592 18.17 19.80 27.01
CA ALA A 592 17.61 19.68 28.37
C ALA A 592 16.09 19.90 28.42
#